data_AF-A0AAE4T470-F1
#
_entry.id   AF-A0AAE4T470-F1
#
_cell.length_a   1.000
_cell.length_b   1.000
_cell.length_c   1.000
_cell.angle_alpha   90.00
_cell.angle_beta   90.00
_cell.angle_gamma   90.00
#
_symmetry.space_group_name_H-M   'P 1'
#
loop_
_entity.id
_entity.type
_entity.pdbx_description
1 polymer ?
#
loop_
_entity_poly.entity_id
_entity_poly.type
_entity_poly.pdbx_seq_one_letter_code
_entity_poly.pdbx_strand_id
1 'polypeptide(L)'
;MKDTHVYNDKKYKGNLLSIKSPYKHLTQLEFLLEDIFSILHKQQPGCLFIECSRPTYDYDLNDLNNEIKSSIRDKDIYFSSNTSEIRYSDNDFKNNEILDILPKLWFAYEHLCFRFTNVKNNNINDYYRKPWYEIANMVESYIVFKGIEEDVVWIGKSDNLEFKKILEMQIL
;
A
#
# COMPACT_ATOMS: atom_id res chain seq x y z
N MET A 1 -22.56 11.13 6.12
CA MET A 1 -21.33 11.90 6.36
C MET A 1 -20.58 11.29 7.51
N LYS A 2 -19.38 10.77 7.27
CA LYS A 2 -18.56 10.17 8.33
C LYS A 2 -17.19 10.82 8.22
N ASP A 3 -16.76 11.42 9.32
CA ASP A 3 -15.63 12.32 9.43
C ASP A 3 -14.32 11.62 9.06
N THR A 4 -13.89 11.77 7.81
CA THR A 4 -12.56 11.36 7.40
C THR A 4 -11.57 12.39 7.91
N HIS A 5 -10.95 12.11 9.06
CA HIS A 5 -9.94 12.99 9.63
C HIS A 5 -8.62 12.85 8.88
N VAL A 6 -8.30 13.86 8.08
CA VAL A 6 -7.00 14.03 7.44
C VAL A 6 -6.06 14.78 8.36
N TYR A 7 -5.04 14.10 8.86
CA TYR A 7 -3.93 14.78 9.53
C TYR A 7 -2.79 14.97 8.55
N ASN A 8 -2.47 16.23 8.28
CA ASN A 8 -1.26 16.61 7.57
C ASN A 8 -0.18 16.97 8.61
N ASP A 9 0.77 16.07 8.81
CA ASP A 9 1.79 16.25 9.85
C ASP A 9 2.81 17.32 9.44
N LYS A 10 2.91 18.40 10.23
CA LYS A 10 3.88 19.48 10.03
C LYS A 10 5.33 18.98 10.07
N LYS A 11 5.60 17.89 10.81
CA LYS A 11 6.92 17.24 10.86
C LYS A 11 7.36 16.73 9.48
N TYR A 12 6.41 16.30 8.66
CA TYR A 12 6.64 15.75 7.33
C TYR A 12 6.22 16.70 6.21
N LYS A 13 6.13 18.01 6.48
CA LYS A 13 5.96 19.08 5.48
C LYS A 13 4.78 18.93 4.50
N GLY A 14 3.75 18.15 4.78
CA GLY A 14 2.73 17.87 3.75
C GLY A 14 2.69 16.43 3.23
N ASN A 15 3.70 15.62 3.56
CA ASN A 15 3.99 14.38 2.84
C ASN A 15 3.48 13.11 3.51
N LEU A 16 2.82 13.25 4.66
CA LEU A 16 2.18 12.14 5.34
C LEU A 16 0.70 12.46 5.51
N LEU A 17 -0.12 11.54 5.07
CA LEU A 17 -1.57 11.56 5.18
C LEU A 17 -2.00 10.40 6.05
N SER A 18 -2.88 10.64 7.01
CA SER A 18 -3.66 9.58 7.65
C SER A 18 -5.14 9.74 7.31
N ILE A 19 -5.81 8.60 7.12
CA ILE A 19 -7.22 8.53 6.77
C ILE A 19 -7.86 7.52 7.71
N LYS A 20 -8.65 8.01 8.68
CA LYS A 20 -9.45 7.14 9.54
C LYS A 20 -10.66 6.63 8.77
N SER A 21 -10.91 5.33 8.85
CA SER A 21 -12.05 4.69 8.22
C SER A 21 -13.35 5.33 8.70
N PRO A 22 -14.24 5.75 7.78
CA PRO A 22 -15.57 6.21 8.16
C PRO A 22 -16.45 5.05 8.64
N TYR A 23 -16.09 3.81 8.34
CA TYR A 23 -16.97 2.64 8.52
C TYR A 23 -17.04 2.16 9.97
N LYS A 24 -18.18 1.54 10.33
CA LYS A 24 -18.38 1.02 11.70
C LYS A 24 -17.71 -0.34 11.90
N HIS A 25 -17.65 -1.14 10.84
CA HIS A 25 -17.04 -2.46 10.87
C HIS A 25 -15.69 -2.40 10.16
N LEU A 26 -14.67 -3.00 10.78
CA LEU A 26 -13.30 -2.99 10.25
C LEU A 26 -13.22 -3.62 8.85
N THR A 27 -14.04 -4.64 8.57
CA THR A 27 -14.09 -5.29 7.24
C THR A 27 -14.43 -4.32 6.11
N GLN A 28 -15.26 -3.31 6.38
CA GLN A 28 -15.65 -2.31 5.39
C GLN A 28 -14.53 -1.32 5.04
N LEU A 29 -13.38 -1.38 5.73
CA LEU A 29 -12.18 -0.66 5.35
C LEU A 29 -11.68 -1.08 3.96
N GLU A 30 -12.04 -2.27 3.48
CA GLU A 30 -11.73 -2.74 2.12
C GLU A 30 -12.16 -1.75 1.04
N PHE A 31 -13.36 -1.17 1.13
CA PHE A 31 -13.85 -0.19 0.16
C PHE A 31 -12.99 1.08 0.12
N LEU A 32 -12.53 1.55 1.29
CA LEU A 32 -11.64 2.71 1.36
C LEU A 32 -10.28 2.38 0.73
N LEU A 33 -9.75 1.18 0.98
CA LEU A 33 -8.49 0.73 0.42
C LEU A 33 -8.58 0.59 -1.10
N GLU A 34 -9.65 0.00 -1.63
CA GLU A 34 -9.92 -0.12 -3.07
C GLU A 34 -9.88 1.24 -3.77
N ASP A 35 -10.59 2.23 -3.22
CA ASP A 35 -10.61 3.59 -3.77
C ASP A 35 -9.21 4.24 -3.74
N ILE A 36 -8.50 4.14 -2.61
CA ILE A 36 -7.14 4.67 -2.47
C ILE A 36 -6.21 4.02 -3.49
N PHE A 37 -6.20 2.69 -3.58
CA PHE A 37 -5.32 1.98 -4.50
C PHE A 37 -5.67 2.27 -5.97
N SER A 38 -6.95 2.41 -6.31
CA SER A 38 -7.39 2.83 -7.65
C SER A 38 -6.86 4.22 -8.02
N ILE A 39 -6.92 5.18 -7.10
CA ILE A 39 -6.39 6.53 -7.31
C ILE A 39 -4.87 6.51 -7.47
N LEU A 40 -4.18 5.82 -6.56
CA LEU A 40 -2.72 5.74 -6.57
C LEU A 40 -2.21 5.06 -7.83
N HIS A 41 -2.84 3.96 -8.26
CA HIS A 41 -2.52 3.30 -9.50
C HIS A 41 -2.69 4.22 -10.72
N LYS A 42 -3.77 5.01 -10.78
CA LYS A 42 -3.98 6.00 -11.86
C LYS A 42 -2.94 7.13 -11.86
N GLN A 43 -2.41 7.50 -10.69
CA GLN A 43 -1.41 8.56 -10.56
C GLN A 43 0.02 8.05 -10.81
N GLN A 44 0.32 6.80 -10.45
CA GLN A 44 1.64 6.17 -10.56
C GLN A 44 1.50 4.75 -11.12
N PRO A 45 1.16 4.58 -12.42
CA PRO A 45 0.89 3.28 -13.03
C PRO A 45 2.16 2.47 -13.39
N GLY A 46 3.37 2.95 -13.11
CA GLY A 46 4.57 2.26 -13.60
C GLY A 46 4.86 0.93 -12.91
N CYS A 47 4.94 0.93 -11.59
CA CYS A 47 5.40 -0.20 -10.78
C CYS A 47 4.69 -0.27 -9.43
N LEU A 48 4.49 -1.50 -8.95
CA LEU A 48 3.92 -1.81 -7.64
C LEU A 48 4.90 -2.68 -6.86
N PHE A 49 5.19 -2.27 -5.62
CA PHE A 49 5.96 -3.09 -4.68
C PHE A 49 5.11 -3.40 -3.47
N ILE A 50 5.16 -4.66 -3.05
CA ILE A 50 4.42 -5.18 -1.92
C ILE A 50 5.44 -5.79 -0.98
N GLU A 51 5.46 -5.33 0.27
CA GLU A 51 6.17 -6.00 1.36
C GLU A 51 5.17 -6.29 2.48
N CYS A 52 5.08 -7.53 2.93
CA CYS A 52 4.27 -7.89 4.08
C CYS A 52 5.02 -8.85 5.00
N SER A 53 4.76 -8.75 6.30
CA SER A 53 5.32 -9.62 7.34
C SER A 53 4.36 -9.75 8.51
N ARG A 54 4.58 -10.75 9.37
CA ARG A 54 3.69 -11.06 10.52
C ARG A 54 2.25 -11.32 10.08
N PRO A 55 1.99 -12.50 9.49
CA PRO A 55 0.64 -12.86 9.10
C PRO A 55 -0.26 -12.98 10.32
N THR A 56 -1.51 -12.58 10.16
CA THR A 56 -2.59 -12.83 11.11
C THR A 56 -3.13 -14.24 10.90
N TYR A 57 -3.57 -14.93 11.96
CA TYR A 57 -4.07 -16.31 11.87
C TYR A 57 -5.45 -16.45 11.19
N ASP A 58 -6.10 -15.34 10.83
CA ASP A 58 -7.48 -15.32 10.34
C ASP A 58 -7.60 -15.52 8.81
N TYR A 59 -6.49 -15.59 8.07
CA TYR A 59 -6.47 -15.73 6.61
C TYR A 59 -5.67 -16.95 6.14
N ASP A 60 -6.18 -17.67 5.13
CA ASP A 60 -5.40 -18.69 4.42
C ASP A 60 -4.38 -18.02 3.49
N LEU A 61 -3.14 -17.98 3.95
CA LEU A 61 -2.04 -17.36 3.22
C LEU A 61 -1.65 -18.14 1.96
N ASN A 62 -1.98 -19.42 1.85
CA ASN A 62 -1.61 -20.21 0.66
C ASN A 62 -2.43 -19.74 -0.55
N ASP A 63 -3.73 -19.57 -0.37
CA ASP A 63 -4.62 -19.09 -1.42
C ASP A 63 -4.27 -17.66 -1.83
N LEU A 64 -4.07 -16.77 -0.86
CA LEU A 64 -3.70 -15.38 -1.12
C LEU A 64 -2.37 -15.27 -1.87
N ASN A 65 -1.37 -16.09 -1.51
CA ASN A 65 -0.12 -16.14 -2.24
C ASN A 65 -0.29 -16.66 -3.68
N ASN A 66 -1.18 -17.61 -3.91
CA ASN A 66 -1.47 -18.11 -5.25
C ASN A 66 -2.16 -17.04 -6.10
N GLU A 67 -3.11 -16.30 -5.53
CA GLU A 67 -3.76 -15.16 -6.19
C GLU A 67 -2.70 -14.12 -6.62
N ILE A 68 -1.84 -13.65 -5.71
CA ILE A 68 -0.80 -12.66 -6.03
C ILE A 68 0.16 -13.14 -7.11
N LYS A 69 0.62 -14.40 -7.01
CA LYS A 69 1.51 -15.02 -8.00
C LYS A 69 0.88 -15.11 -9.38
N SER A 70 -0.45 -15.24 -9.45
CA SER A 70 -1.19 -15.30 -10.70
C SER A 70 -1.37 -13.92 -11.33
N SER A 71 -1.47 -12.87 -10.51
CA SER A 71 -1.77 -11.51 -10.97
C SER A 71 -0.54 -10.66 -11.33
N ILE A 72 0.64 -10.94 -10.76
CA ILE A 72 1.90 -10.19 -11.01
C ILE A 72 2.73 -10.84 -12.14
N ARG A 73 3.10 -10.03 -13.15
CA ARG A 73 3.79 -10.49 -14.37
C ARG A 73 5.30 -10.63 -14.23
N ASP A 74 5.96 -9.64 -13.62
CA ASP A 74 7.40 -9.64 -13.36
C ASP A 74 7.69 -10.15 -11.93
N LYS A 75 8.53 -11.18 -11.79
CA LYS A 75 8.57 -12.02 -10.59
C LYS A 75 9.94 -12.02 -9.93
N ASP A 76 10.33 -10.90 -9.32
CA ASP A 76 11.27 -10.97 -8.21
C ASP A 76 10.48 -11.27 -6.93
N ILE A 77 10.17 -12.56 -6.74
CA ILE A 77 9.40 -13.01 -5.58
C ILE A 77 10.35 -13.55 -4.52
N TYR A 78 10.34 -12.92 -3.36
CA TYR A 78 11.12 -13.36 -2.22
C TYR A 78 10.19 -13.91 -1.14
N PHE A 79 10.07 -15.23 -1.08
CA PHE A 79 9.49 -15.93 0.06
C PHE A 79 10.60 -16.31 1.01
N SER A 80 10.54 -15.80 2.24
CA SER A 80 11.37 -16.31 3.32
C SER A 80 10.49 -17.16 4.22
N SER A 81 10.55 -18.48 3.99
CA SER A 81 9.78 -19.51 4.72
C SER A 81 9.99 -19.47 6.23
N ASN A 82 11.08 -18.88 6.68
CA ASN A 82 11.45 -18.83 8.10
C ASN A 82 11.01 -17.52 8.79
N THR A 83 10.54 -16.52 8.04
CA THR A 83 10.22 -15.19 8.59
C THR A 83 8.76 -14.78 8.38
N SER A 84 7.94 -15.61 7.72
CA SER A 84 6.56 -15.28 7.35
C SER A 84 6.46 -13.93 6.63
N GLU A 85 7.42 -13.66 5.75
CA GLU A 85 7.51 -12.44 4.94
C GLU A 85 7.27 -12.76 3.48
N ILE A 86 6.51 -11.87 2.83
CA ILE A 86 6.26 -11.90 1.39
C ILE A 86 6.71 -10.57 0.78
N ARG A 87 7.37 -10.66 -0.37
CA ARG A 87 7.81 -9.48 -1.12
C ARG A 87 7.59 -9.71 -2.61
N TYR A 88 6.96 -8.74 -3.25
CA TYR A 88 6.66 -8.75 -4.67
C TYR A 88 6.99 -7.41 -5.30
N SER A 89 7.51 -7.45 -6.53
CA SER A 89 7.69 -6.25 -7.36
C SER A 89 7.15 -6.49 -8.76
N ASP A 90 6.14 -5.72 -9.15
CA ASP A 90 5.69 -5.61 -10.52
C ASP A 90 6.30 -4.35 -11.15
N ASN A 91 7.24 -4.50 -12.08
CA ASN A 91 7.93 -3.38 -12.73
C ASN A 91 7.20 -2.83 -13.98
N ASP A 92 6.09 -3.45 -14.40
CA ASP A 92 5.21 -2.97 -15.46
C ASP A 92 3.75 -3.14 -15.03
N PHE A 93 3.42 -2.48 -13.92
CA PHE A 93 2.17 -2.65 -13.22
C PHE A 93 0.96 -2.13 -14.03
N LYS A 94 0.34 -3.00 -14.82
CA LYS A 94 -0.83 -2.68 -15.66
C LYS A 94 -2.07 -3.51 -15.36
N ASN A 95 -1.94 -4.52 -14.50
CA ASN A 95 -3.01 -5.44 -14.20
C ASN A 95 -3.87 -4.92 -13.04
N ASN A 96 -5.09 -4.46 -13.31
CA ASN A 96 -5.98 -3.97 -12.28
C ASN A 96 -6.44 -5.06 -11.29
N GLU A 97 -6.37 -6.35 -11.66
CA GLU A 97 -6.81 -7.46 -10.79
C GLU A 97 -6.04 -7.52 -9.46
N ILE A 98 -4.78 -7.10 -9.42
CA ILE A 98 -4.03 -7.07 -8.15
C ILE A 98 -4.62 -6.07 -7.17
N LEU A 99 -5.33 -5.03 -7.64
CA LEU A 99 -5.94 -4.02 -6.77
C LEU A 99 -7.01 -4.64 -5.87
N ASP A 100 -7.68 -5.70 -6.33
CA ASP A 100 -8.68 -6.45 -5.55
C ASP A 100 -8.02 -7.35 -4.49
N ILE A 101 -6.70 -7.58 -4.61
CA ILE A 101 -5.92 -8.43 -3.71
C ILE A 101 -5.25 -7.59 -2.60
N LEU A 102 -4.90 -6.33 -2.87
CA LEU A 102 -4.24 -5.46 -1.89
C LEU A 102 -5.06 -5.27 -0.59
N PRO A 103 -6.39 -5.09 -0.61
CA PRO A 103 -7.19 -5.06 0.62
C PRO A 103 -7.14 -6.38 1.41
N LYS A 104 -7.12 -7.53 0.73
CA LYS A 104 -7.00 -8.83 1.41
C LYS A 104 -5.66 -8.96 2.14
N LEU A 105 -4.58 -8.52 1.48
CA LEU A 105 -3.25 -8.43 2.10
C LEU A 105 -3.24 -7.49 3.31
N TRP A 106 -4.04 -6.41 3.27
CA TRP A 106 -4.20 -5.53 4.41
C TRP A 106 -4.66 -6.28 5.64
N PHE A 107 -5.67 -7.12 5.55
CA PHE A 107 -6.16 -7.85 6.73
C PHE A 107 -5.31 -9.07 7.09
N ALA A 108 -4.63 -9.68 6.12
CA ALA A 108 -3.84 -10.89 6.33
C ALA A 108 -2.49 -10.67 7.05
N TYR A 109 -2.00 -9.43 7.16
CA TYR A 109 -0.69 -9.12 7.73
C TYR A 109 -0.72 -7.92 8.69
N GLU A 110 0.00 -8.00 9.81
CA GLU A 110 0.17 -6.88 10.74
C GLU A 110 1.07 -5.79 10.14
N HIS A 111 2.15 -6.20 9.48
CA HIS A 111 3.12 -5.29 8.89
C HIS A 111 3.03 -5.35 7.38
N LEU A 112 2.78 -4.21 6.76
CA LEU A 112 2.70 -4.11 5.31
C LEU A 112 3.14 -2.75 4.79
N CYS A 113 3.58 -2.74 3.55
CA CYS A 113 3.95 -1.57 2.77
C CYS A 113 3.60 -1.83 1.30
N PHE A 114 2.79 -0.95 0.72
CA PHE A 114 2.49 -0.92 -0.71
C PHE A 114 3.07 0.35 -1.31
N ARG A 115 3.94 0.21 -2.31
CA ARG A 115 4.57 1.34 -2.99
C ARG A 115 4.14 1.42 -4.45
N PHE A 116 3.63 2.58 -4.83
CA PHE A 116 3.26 2.93 -6.21
C PHE A 116 4.28 3.94 -6.74
N THR A 117 4.90 3.65 -7.89
CA THR A 117 5.93 4.51 -8.48
C THR A 117 5.97 4.35 -10.00
N ASN A 118 6.36 5.39 -10.73
CA ASN A 118 6.64 5.31 -12.16
C ASN A 118 8.09 4.91 -12.48
N VAL A 119 8.95 4.78 -11.46
CA VAL A 119 10.36 4.44 -11.63
C VAL A 119 10.51 2.94 -11.88
N LYS A 120 10.90 2.58 -13.10
CA LYS A 120 11.11 1.20 -13.55
C LYS A 120 12.45 0.61 -13.06
N ASN A 121 12.55 -0.71 -13.10
CA ASN A 121 13.77 -1.48 -12.79
C ASN A 121 14.27 -1.28 -11.36
N ASN A 122 13.35 -1.17 -10.41
CA ASN A 122 13.68 -1.01 -9.00
C ASN A 122 13.86 -2.39 -8.35
N ASN A 123 14.99 -2.58 -7.66
CA ASN A 123 15.20 -3.79 -6.87
C ASN A 123 14.49 -3.62 -5.52
N ILE A 124 13.60 -4.54 -5.16
CA ILE A 124 12.88 -4.49 -3.88
C ILE A 124 13.82 -4.50 -2.67
N ASN A 125 15.00 -5.12 -2.78
CA ASN A 125 15.98 -5.18 -1.68
C ASN A 125 16.62 -3.84 -1.35
N ASP A 126 16.66 -2.88 -2.28
CA ASP A 126 17.23 -1.55 -2.03
C ASP A 126 16.41 -0.76 -0.99
N TYR A 127 15.16 -1.18 -0.77
CA TYR A 127 14.17 -0.50 0.04
C TYR A 127 13.70 -1.32 1.26
N TYR A 128 14.24 -2.54 1.42
CA TYR A 128 13.79 -3.49 2.42
C TYR A 128 13.93 -2.92 3.85
N ARG A 129 12.82 -2.97 4.60
CA ARG A 129 12.72 -2.50 6.00
C ARG A 129 13.14 -1.04 6.21
N LYS A 130 13.11 -0.21 5.16
CA LYS A 130 13.30 1.22 5.31
C LYS A 130 12.01 1.91 5.77
N PRO A 131 12.11 2.97 6.58
CA PRO A 131 10.98 3.83 6.86
C PRO A 131 10.43 4.45 5.56
N TRP A 132 9.12 4.67 5.49
CA TRP A 132 8.46 5.22 4.31
C TRP A 132 9.12 6.52 3.83
N TYR A 133 9.53 7.40 4.75
CA TYR A 133 10.09 8.71 4.40
C TYR A 133 11.49 8.60 3.78
N GLU A 134 12.26 7.56 4.11
CA GLU A 134 13.54 7.31 3.43
C GLU A 134 13.28 6.84 2.00
N ILE A 135 12.35 5.91 1.82
CA ILE A 135 11.97 5.39 0.50
C ILE A 135 11.47 6.53 -0.38
N ALA A 136 10.56 7.37 0.12
CA ALA A 136 9.99 8.51 -0.61
C ALA A 136 11.03 9.60 -0.97
N ASN A 137 12.15 9.67 -0.24
CA ASN A 137 13.27 10.56 -0.58
C ASN A 137 14.23 9.96 -1.62
N MET A 138 14.25 8.62 -1.74
CA MET A 138 15.11 7.91 -2.70
C MET A 138 14.42 7.71 -4.06
N VAL A 139 13.11 7.47 -4.05
CA VAL A 139 12.32 7.19 -5.25
C VAL A 139 10.98 7.91 -5.18
N GLU A 140 10.64 8.61 -6.27
CA GLU A 140 9.33 9.26 -6.42
C GLU A 140 8.22 8.22 -6.28
N SER A 141 7.45 8.29 -5.19
CA SER A 141 6.46 7.25 -4.89
C SER A 141 5.38 7.70 -3.91
N TYR A 142 4.25 7.00 -3.96
CA TYR A 142 3.30 6.90 -2.85
C TYR A 142 3.53 5.60 -2.11
N ILE A 143 3.43 5.64 -0.78
CA ILE A 143 3.68 4.51 0.10
C ILE A 143 2.51 4.37 1.07
N VAL A 144 1.73 3.31 0.93
CA VAL A 144 0.61 2.99 1.83
C VAL A 144 1.08 1.97 2.86
N PHE A 145 0.80 2.21 4.14
CA PHE A 145 1.25 1.34 5.23
C PHE A 145 0.31 1.38 6.43
N LYS A 146 0.44 0.39 7.32
CA LYS A 146 -0.28 0.31 8.59
C LYS A 146 0.39 1.09 9.70
N GLY A 147 -0.41 1.79 10.51
CA GLY A 147 0.02 2.39 11.77
C GLY A 147 -0.36 1.51 12.96
N ILE A 148 -0.47 2.12 14.15
CA ILE A 148 -0.92 1.45 15.37
C ILE A 148 -2.44 1.18 15.34
N GLU A 149 -3.20 2.11 14.76
CA GLU A 149 -4.65 1.99 14.60
C GLU A 149 -4.99 1.22 13.32
N GLU A 150 -5.66 0.07 13.46
CA GLU A 150 -6.00 -0.82 12.33
C GLU A 150 -7.05 -0.21 11.38
N ASP A 151 -7.85 0.73 11.88
CA ASP A 151 -8.86 1.45 11.11
C ASP A 151 -8.31 2.72 10.45
N VAL A 152 -7.00 2.96 10.51
CA VAL A 152 -6.35 4.14 9.92
C VAL A 152 -5.38 3.72 8.81
N VAL A 153 -5.61 4.26 7.62
CA VAL A 153 -4.70 4.11 6.48
C VAL A 153 -3.70 5.25 6.47
N TRP A 154 -2.41 4.93 6.45
CA TRP A 154 -1.34 5.90 6.32
C TRP A 154 -0.78 5.90 4.91
N ILE A 155 -0.56 7.09 4.36
CA ILE A 155 0.00 7.28 3.02
C ILE A 155 1.13 8.30 3.09
N GLY A 156 2.35 7.85 2.87
CA GLY A 156 3.52 8.68 2.63
C GLY A 156 3.66 9.02 1.15
N LYS A 157 4.29 10.15 0.83
CA LYS A 157 4.62 10.52 -0.55
C LYS A 157 5.97 11.23 -0.67
N SER A 158 6.51 11.29 -1.88
CA SER A 158 7.61 12.19 -2.24
C SER A 158 7.16 13.66 -2.29
N ASP A 159 8.12 14.59 -2.16
CA ASP A 159 7.86 16.04 -2.10
C ASP A 159 7.11 16.56 -3.33
N ASN A 160 7.41 16.03 -4.51
CA ASN A 160 6.88 16.47 -5.80
C ASN A 160 5.52 15.87 -6.19
N LEU A 161 4.93 15.05 -5.32
CA LEU A 161 3.60 14.44 -5.51
C LEU A 161 2.52 15.19 -4.72
N GLU A 162 1.24 14.98 -5.05
CA GLU A 162 0.11 15.65 -4.40
C GLU A 162 -1.01 14.69 -4.02
N PHE A 163 -1.55 14.82 -2.80
CA PHE A 163 -2.69 14.02 -2.33
C PHE A 163 -4.05 14.48 -2.88
N LYS A 164 -4.11 15.45 -3.81
CA LYS A 164 -5.33 16.15 -4.22
C LYS A 164 -6.52 15.22 -4.49
N LYS A 165 -6.33 14.18 -5.31
CA LYS A 165 -7.41 13.23 -5.66
C LYS A 165 -7.93 12.41 -4.47
N ILE A 166 -7.06 12.05 -3.53
CA ILE A 166 -7.43 11.30 -2.32
C ILE A 166 -8.25 12.21 -1.38
N LEU A 167 -7.87 13.49 -1.29
CA LEU A 167 -8.63 14.47 -0.49
C LEU A 167 -10.02 14.75 -1.08
N GLU A 168 -10.15 14.71 -2.41
CA GLU A 168 -11.42 14.90 -3.11
C GLU A 168 -12.43 13.76 -2.88
N MET A 169 -11.96 12.55 -2.53
CA MET A 169 -12.85 11.42 -2.16
C MET A 169 -13.78 11.74 -0.98
N GLN A 170 -13.37 12.66 -0.11
CA GLN A 170 -14.10 12.97 1.12
C GLN A 170 -15.27 13.94 0.90
N ILE A 171 -15.41 14.46 -0.32
CA ILE A 171 -16.37 15.50 -0.68
C ILE A 171 -17.62 14.89 -1.37
N LEU A 172 -17.61 13.59 -1.65
CA LEU A 172 -18.73 12.82 -2.22
C LEU A 172 -19.48 12.01 -1.15
#